data_AF-A0A7X9A7K9-F1
#
_entry.id   AF-A0A7X9A7K9-F1
#
_cell.length_a   1.000
_cell.length_b   1.000
_cell.length_c   1.000
_cell.angle_alpha   90.00
_cell.angle_beta   90.00
_cell.angle_gamma   90.00
#
_symmetry.space_group_name_H-M   'P 1'
#
loop_
_entity.id
_entity.type
_entity.pdbx_description
1 polymer ?
#
loop_
_entity_poly.entity_id
_entity_poly.type
_entity_poly.pdbx_seq_one_letter_code
_entity_poly.pdbx_strand_id
1 'polypeptide(L)'
;GAITYGIVGVLAKYLSVYLEGYKFILFICLLVSLIVVSLYAPVDCKAKPIRSADLRRKLKVGSVFCVVMMLVIVSFVHSISVTTAIALGALYQSITLLPVFNQRR
;
A
#
# COMPACT_ATOMS: atom_id res chain seq x y z
N GLY A 1 -9.30 3.32 -11.13
CA GLY A 1 -9.49 2.49 -9.92
C GLY A 1 -9.80 1.06 -10.30
N ALA A 2 -11.05 0.74 -10.62
CA ALA A 2 -11.51 -0.64 -10.84
C ALA A 2 -10.66 -1.45 -11.85
N ILE A 3 -10.41 -0.90 -13.04
CA ILE A 3 -9.57 -1.55 -14.06
C ILE A 3 -8.16 -1.81 -13.53
N THR A 4 -7.56 -0.82 -12.88
CA THR A 4 -6.19 -0.93 -12.36
C THR A 4 -6.07 -1.97 -11.26
N TYR A 5 -7.04 -2.04 -10.34
CA TYR A 5 -7.07 -3.10 -9.31
C TYR A 5 -7.34 -4.48 -9.91
N GLY A 6 -8.12 -4.57 -10.98
CA GLY A 6 -8.28 -5.81 -11.76
C GLY A 6 -6.94 -6.29 -12.34
N ILE A 7 -6.17 -5.38 -12.96
CA ILE A 7 -4.82 -5.70 -13.49
C ILE A 7 -3.88 -6.12 -12.36
N VAL A 8 -3.85 -5.39 -11.24
CA VAL A 8 -3.02 -5.74 -10.07
C VAL A 8 -3.41 -7.12 -9.52
N GLY A 9 -4.70 -7.46 -9.49
CA GLY A 9 -5.17 -8.78 -9.07
C GLY A 9 -4.73 -9.91 -10.02
N VAL A 10 -4.81 -9.68 -11.33
CA VAL A 10 -4.32 -10.65 -12.34
C VAL A 10 -2.80 -10.83 -12.20
N LEU A 11 -2.05 -9.74 -12.07
CA LEU A 11 -0.61 -9.78 -11.82
C LEU A 11 -0.28 -10.54 -10.54
N ALA A 12 -1.01 -10.30 -9.45
CA ALA A 12 -0.82 -11.01 -8.19
C ALA A 12 -1.03 -12.51 -8.33
N LYS A 13 -2.05 -12.94 -9.09
CA LYS A 13 -2.28 -14.36 -9.36
C LYS A 13 -1.07 -15.00 -10.04
N TYR A 14 -0.61 -14.43 -11.15
CA TYR A 14 0.54 -14.98 -11.89
C TYR A 14 1.83 -14.91 -11.07
N LEU A 15 2.08 -13.79 -10.38
CA LEU A 15 3.29 -13.60 -9.59
C LEU A 15 3.33 -14.52 -8.36
N SER A 16 2.17 -14.89 -7.80
CA SER A 16 2.11 -15.78 -6.64
C SER A 16 2.67 -17.18 -6.91
N VAL A 17 2.64 -17.64 -8.16
CA VAL A 17 3.23 -18.93 -8.57
C VAL A 17 4.76 -18.85 -8.55
N TYR A 18 5.34 -17.73 -8.97
CA TYR A 18 6.79 -17.53 -8.97
C TYR A 18 7.37 -17.17 -7.60
N LEU A 19 6.54 -16.60 -6.72
CA LEU A 19 6.93 -16.19 -5.36
C LEU A 19 6.70 -17.29 -4.31
N GLU A 20 6.26 -18.47 -4.74
CA GLU A 20 6.17 -19.64 -3.89
C GLU A 20 7.59 -20.02 -3.40
N GLY A 21 7.81 -19.94 -2.08
CA GLY A 21 9.13 -20.07 -1.46
C GLY A 21 9.84 -18.75 -1.13
N TYR A 22 9.41 -17.62 -1.71
CA TYR A 22 10.00 -16.29 -1.48
C TYR A 22 9.06 -15.34 -0.71
N LYS A 23 8.31 -15.87 0.27
CA LYS A 23 7.37 -15.09 1.10
C LYS A 23 8.01 -13.86 1.74
N PHE A 24 9.29 -13.92 2.08
CA PHE A 24 10.03 -12.78 2.62
C PHE A 24 10.03 -11.54 1.71
N ILE A 25 10.02 -11.72 0.38
CA ILE A 25 9.96 -10.60 -0.58
C ILE A 25 8.63 -9.83 -0.42
N LEU A 26 7.53 -10.53 -0.17
CA LEU A 26 6.22 -9.91 0.05
C LEU A 26 6.19 -9.09 1.35
N PHE A 27 6.88 -9.55 2.39
CA PHE A 27 7.09 -8.77 3.61
C PHE A 27 7.93 -7.52 3.35
N ILE A 28 9.00 -7.62 2.56
CA ILE A 28 9.79 -6.44 2.15
C ILE A 28 8.89 -5.43 1.41
N CYS A 29 8.05 -5.88 0.48
CA CYS A 29 7.12 -4.99 -0.22
C CYS A 29 6.22 -4.21 0.75
N LEU A 30 5.65 -4.88 1.76
CA LEU A 30 4.82 -4.24 2.79
C LEU A 30 5.62 -3.26 3.66
N LEU A 31 6.87 -3.59 4.00
CA LEU A 31 7.76 -2.68 4.73
C LEU A 31 8.09 -1.42 3.90
N VAL A 32 8.37 -1.60 2.60
CA VAL A 32 8.55 -0.48 1.67
C VAL A 32 7.29 0.37 1.61
N SER A 33 6.11 -0.24 1.50
CA SER A 33 4.82 0.48 1.55
C SER A 33 4.65 1.27 2.84
N LEU A 34 5.02 0.69 3.99
CA LEU A 34 4.95 1.35 5.28
C LEU A 34 5.85 2.59 5.33
N ILE A 35 7.09 2.47 4.84
CA ILE A 35 8.04 3.59 4.76
C ILE A 35 7.46 4.69 3.86
N VAL A 36 7.02 4.34 2.65
CA VAL A 36 6.46 5.29 1.68
C VAL A 36 5.23 6.01 2.28
N VAL A 37 4.29 5.27 2.86
CA VAL A 37 3.10 5.85 3.50
C VAL A 37 3.49 6.74 4.67
N SER A 38 4.47 6.37 5.49
CA SER A 38 4.91 7.18 6.64
C SER A 38 5.56 8.51 6.24
N LEU A 39 6.26 8.54 5.10
CA LEU A 39 6.96 9.72 4.60
C LEU A 39 6.02 10.64 3.82
N TYR A 40 5.21 10.07 2.93
CA TYR A 40 4.44 10.83 1.95
C TYR A 40 2.98 11.07 2.37
N ALA A 41 2.46 10.39 3.40
CA ALA A 41 1.13 10.68 3.94
C ALA A 41 1.15 11.75 5.06
N PRO A 42 0.10 12.59 5.15
CA PRO A 42 -1.04 12.65 4.25
C PRO A 42 -0.70 13.48 3.01
N VAL A 43 -1.22 13.02 1.88
CA VAL A 43 -1.16 13.71 0.60
C VAL A 43 -2.01 14.98 0.70
N ASP A 44 -1.37 16.14 0.54
CA ASP A 44 -2.02 17.45 0.53
C ASP A 44 -1.94 18.04 -0.87
N CYS A 45 -3.09 18.46 -1.41
CA CYS A 45 -3.24 18.91 -2.79
C CYS A 45 -4.08 20.19 -2.83
N LYS A 46 -3.84 21.06 -3.81
CA LYS A 46 -4.64 22.29 -4.01
C LYS A 46 -6.14 22.00 -4.15
N ALA A 47 -6.49 20.87 -4.78
CA ALA A 47 -7.89 20.45 -4.95
C ALA A 47 -8.57 19.98 -3.66
N LYS A 48 -7.80 19.56 -2.64
CA LYS A 48 -8.33 19.13 -1.34
C LYS A 48 -7.39 19.57 -0.21
N PRO A 49 -7.37 20.87 0.11
CA PRO A 49 -6.44 21.42 1.10
C PRO A 49 -6.79 20.89 2.49
N ILE A 50 -5.81 20.31 3.18
CA ILE A 50 -5.99 19.84 4.55
C ILE A 50 -5.80 21.02 5.51
N ARG A 51 -6.91 21.69 5.86
CA ARG A 51 -6.88 22.93 6.66
C ARG A 51 -6.71 22.71 8.16
N SER A 52 -7.05 21.53 8.69
CA SER A 52 -6.96 21.24 10.13
C SER A 52 -5.81 20.29 10.46
N ALA A 53 -5.01 20.66 11.46
CA ALA A 53 -3.89 19.85 11.95
C ALA A 53 -4.37 18.48 12.48
N ASP A 54 -5.54 18.43 13.11
CA ASP A 54 -6.13 17.20 13.62
C ASP A 54 -6.52 16.22 12.51
N LEU A 55 -7.13 16.72 11.43
CA LEU A 55 -7.48 15.88 10.28
C LEU A 55 -6.22 15.35 9.60
N ARG A 56 -5.19 16.19 9.48
CA ARG A 56 -3.87 15.80 8.95
C ARG A 56 -3.27 14.66 9.76
N ARG A 57 -3.31 14.74 11.09
CA ARG A 57 -2.80 13.70 11.98
C ARG A 57 -3.64 12.42 11.88
N LYS A 58 -4.97 12.52 11.91
CA LYS A 58 -5.89 11.37 11.80
C LYS A 58 -5.69 10.62 10.48
N LEU A 59 -5.56 11.33 9.37
CA LEU A 59 -5.31 10.73 8.06
C LEU A 59 -3.97 10.00 8.01
N LYS A 60 -2.90 10.61 8.54
CA LYS A 60 -1.58 9.95 8.60
C LYS A 60 -1.63 8.68 9.44
N VAL A 61 -2.21 8.77 10.64
CA VAL A 61 -2.34 7.62 11.55
C VAL A 61 -3.19 6.53 10.91
N GLY A 62 -4.31 6.87 10.26
CA GLY A 62 -5.16 5.91 9.56
C GLY A 62 -4.44 5.18 8.42
N SER A 63 -3.66 5.90 7.61
CA SER A 63 -2.90 5.29 6.52
C SER A 63 -1.80 4.35 7.04
N VAL A 64 -1.04 4.77 8.04
CA VAL A 64 0.00 3.93 8.65
C VAL A 64 -0.63 2.70 9.32
N PHE A 65 -1.71 2.90 10.08
CA PHE A 65 -2.44 1.82 10.75
C PHE A 65 -2.95 0.78 9.75
N CYS A 66 -3.46 1.21 8.59
CA CYS A 66 -3.92 0.31 7.54
C CYS A 66 -2.81 -0.63 7.04
N VAL A 67 -1.61 -0.11 6.78
CA VAL A 67 -0.47 -0.93 6.33
C VAL A 67 0.02 -1.87 7.46
N VAL A 68 0.05 -1.39 8.71
CA VAL A 68 0.38 -2.22 9.86
C VAL A 68 -0.63 -3.36 10.03
N MET A 69 -1.93 -3.11 9.86
CA MET A 69 -2.94 -4.16 9.88
C MET A 69 -2.72 -5.19 8.76
N MET A 70 -2.36 -4.75 7.56
CA MET A 70 -2.05 -5.69 6.46
C MET A 70 -0.83 -6.57 6.77
N LEU A 71 0.22 -6.03 7.41
CA LEU A 71 1.37 -6.81 7.89
C LEU A 71 0.95 -7.88 8.90
N VAL A 72 0.09 -7.52 9.86
CA VAL A 72 -0.44 -8.47 10.84
C VAL A 72 -1.24 -9.57 10.15
N ILE A 73 -2.18 -9.21 9.26
CA ILE A 73 -3.00 -10.17 8.51
C ILE A 73 -2.13 -11.16 7.73
N VAL A 74 -1.15 -10.65 6.99
CA VAL A 74 -0.24 -11.48 6.18
C VAL A 74 0.56 -12.47 7.03
N SER A 75 0.86 -12.13 8.29
CA SER A 75 1.56 -13.03 9.21
C SER A 75 0.75 -14.27 9.58
N PHE A 76 -0.59 -14.23 9.49
CA PHE A 76 -1.47 -15.36 9.77
C PHE A 76 -1.96 -16.08 8.52
N VAL A 77 -1.85 -15.46 7.34
CA VAL A 77 -2.31 -16.03 6.07
C VAL A 77 -1.30 -17.01 5.51
N HIS A 78 -1.72 -18.27 5.35
CA HIS A 78 -0.85 -19.31 4.80
C HIS A 78 -0.82 -19.32 3.27
N SER A 79 -1.89 -18.87 2.62
CA SER A 79 -2.01 -18.81 1.15
C SER A 79 -1.07 -17.76 0.55
N ILE A 80 -0.18 -18.21 -0.34
CA ILE A 80 0.75 -17.33 -1.06
C ILE A 80 0.01 -16.36 -1.99
N SER A 81 -1.06 -16.81 -2.65
CA SER A 81 -1.83 -15.98 -3.58
C SER A 81 -2.51 -14.82 -2.88
N VAL A 82 -3.13 -15.07 -1.72
CA VAL A 82 -3.76 -14.01 -0.91
C VAL A 82 -2.69 -13.04 -0.38
N THR A 83 -1.57 -13.57 0.12
CA THR A 83 -0.45 -12.75 0.62
C THR A 83 0.12 -11.84 -0.48
N THR A 84 0.28 -12.38 -1.69
CA THR A 84 0.79 -11.65 -2.85
C THR A 84 -0.18 -10.55 -3.27
N ALA A 85 -1.48 -10.82 -3.27
CA ALA A 85 -2.50 -9.84 -3.58
C ALA A 85 -2.51 -8.68 -2.57
N ILE A 86 -2.41 -8.98 -1.27
CA ILE A 86 -2.36 -7.96 -0.21
C ILE A 86 -1.09 -7.10 -0.38
N ALA A 87 0.08 -7.73 -0.52
CA ALA A 87 1.35 -7.03 -0.64
C ALA A 87 1.42 -6.15 -1.90
N LEU A 88 1.01 -6.65 -3.08
CA LEU A 88 0.99 -5.87 -4.31
C LEU A 88 -0.05 -4.75 -4.27
N GLY A 89 -1.22 -4.99 -3.68
CA GLY A 89 -2.25 -3.96 -3.51
C GLY A 89 -1.75 -2.81 -2.63
N ALA A 90 -1.14 -3.14 -1.49
CA ALA A 90 -0.52 -2.16 -0.60
C ALA A 90 0.63 -1.40 -1.28
N LEU A 91 1.47 -2.11 -2.03
CA LEU A 91 2.59 -1.52 -2.77
C LEU A 91 2.09 -0.56 -3.83
N TYR A 92 1.16 -0.99 -4.68
CA TYR A 92 0.53 -0.14 -5.69
C TYR A 92 -0.07 1.12 -5.05
N GLN A 93 -0.85 0.97 -3.99
CA GLN A 93 -1.44 2.10 -3.27
C GLN A 93 -0.38 3.05 -2.72
N SER A 94 0.70 2.53 -2.13
CA SER A 94 1.80 3.35 -1.62
C SER A 94 2.54 4.11 -2.73
N ILE A 95 2.73 3.49 -3.90
CA ILE A 95 3.36 4.13 -5.07
C ILE A 95 2.52 5.33 -5.53
N THR A 96 1.19 5.24 -5.49
CA THR A 96 0.33 6.38 -5.88
C THR A 96 0.47 7.61 -4.97
N LEU A 97 1.02 7.45 -3.76
CA LEU A 97 1.30 8.56 -2.85
C LEU A 97 2.61 9.29 -3.19
N LEU A 98 3.47 8.72 -4.04
CA LEU A 98 4.74 9.34 -4.41
C LEU A 98 4.51 10.70 -5.06
N PRO A 99 5.44 11.65 -4.86
CA PRO A 99 5.26 13.04 -5.32
C PRO A 99 5.16 13.17 -6.83
N VAL A 100 5.63 12.17 -7.59
CA VAL A 100 5.48 12.11 -9.06
C VAL A 100 4.01 12.06 -9.48
N PHE A 101 3.18 11.33 -8.74
CA PHE A 101 1.75 11.16 -9.05
C PHE A 101 0.86 12.18 -8.34
N ASN A 102 1.36 12.75 -7.24
CA ASN A 102 0.62 13.67 -6.40
C ASN A 102 1.31 15.04 -6.28
N GLN A 103 1.78 15.58 -7.41
CA GLN A 103 2.51 16.84 -7.41
C GLN A 103 1.70 17.98 -6.78
N ARG A 104 2.33 18.67 -5.82
CA ARG A 104 1.86 19.94 -5.23
C ARG A 104 2.07 21.11 -6.21
N ARG A 105 1.45 21.08 -7.39
CA ARG A 105 1.36 22.28 -8.25
C ARG A 105 -0.04 22.84 -8.30
#